data_AF-A0A4C1TYL5-F1
#
_entry.id   AF-A0A4C1TYL5-F1
#
_cell.length_a   1.000
_cell.length_b   1.000
_cell.length_c   1.000
_cell.angle_alpha   90.00
_cell.angle_beta   90.00
_cell.angle_gamma   90.00
#
_symmetry.space_group_name_H-M   'P 1'
#
loop_
_entity.id
_entity.type
_entity.pdbx_description
1 polymer ?
#
loop_
_entity_poly.entity_id
_entity_poly.type
_entity_poly.pdbx_seq_one_letter_code
_entity_poly.pdbx_strand_id
1 'polypeptide(L)'
;MIGGNGFNLDHDTAALPDKELFIRWVQANTFLPAMQYSFVPWEFDNETAEISKKYTELHSAHAGDIYEAILASVETGQPVNAPLWWADPYDEQALGIWDEFLLGERILVAPVFNEGAVSRDIYLPAGVWYAEGDEEQAYEGPIWLTDYPAPLDTLPYFIKEGEPDSARAEKVAAILILLSVFVNMIF
;
A
#
# COMPACT_ATOMS: atom_id res chain seq x y z
N MET A 1 -3.41 13.76 -3.38
CA MET A 1 -4.29 14.61 -4.22
C MET A 1 -4.29 14.02 -5.63
N ILE A 2 -5.45 13.59 -6.10
CA ILE A 2 -5.65 12.98 -7.41
C ILE A 2 -6.06 14.08 -8.38
N GLY A 3 -5.31 14.32 -9.44
CA GLY A 3 -5.55 15.44 -10.36
C GLY A 3 -4.70 16.69 -10.09
N GLY A 4 -3.73 16.62 -9.18
CA GLY A 4 -2.80 17.72 -8.90
C GLY A 4 -3.46 18.97 -8.33
N ASN A 5 -2.95 20.15 -8.71
CA ASN A 5 -3.41 21.46 -8.20
C ASN A 5 -4.66 22.02 -8.90
N GLY A 6 -5.49 21.16 -9.51
CA GLY A 6 -6.75 21.56 -10.17
C GLY A 6 -7.68 22.39 -9.28
N PHE A 7 -7.60 22.26 -7.95
CA PHE A 7 -8.38 23.02 -6.97
C PHE A 7 -8.30 24.55 -7.09
N ASN A 8 -7.20 25.10 -7.63
CA ASN A 8 -7.02 26.55 -7.78
C ASN A 8 -7.28 27.06 -9.20
N LEU A 9 -7.74 26.18 -10.09
CA LEU A 9 -8.07 26.54 -11.46
C LEU A 9 -9.59 26.67 -11.59
N ASP A 10 -10.02 27.59 -12.44
CA ASP A 10 -11.41 27.63 -12.87
C ASP A 10 -11.71 26.31 -13.60
N HIS A 11 -12.54 25.45 -13.00
CA HIS A 11 -12.87 24.12 -13.53
C HIS A 11 -13.49 24.18 -14.93
N ASP A 12 -14.05 25.33 -15.33
CA ASP A 12 -14.58 25.54 -16.68
C ASP A 12 -13.47 25.80 -17.73
N THR A 13 -12.24 26.11 -17.30
CA THR A 13 -11.09 26.44 -18.17
C THR A 13 -9.83 25.62 -17.92
N ALA A 14 -9.77 24.86 -16.82
CA ALA A 14 -8.65 24.00 -16.49
C ALA A 14 -8.57 22.83 -17.47
N ALA A 15 -7.41 22.65 -18.10
CA ALA A 15 -7.17 21.44 -18.89
C ALA A 15 -7.13 20.23 -17.93
N LEU A 16 -7.95 19.22 -18.21
CA LEU A 16 -7.86 17.94 -17.52
C LEU A 16 -6.48 17.31 -17.75
N PRO A 17 -5.91 16.60 -16.76
CA PRO A 17 -4.74 15.78 -17.00
C PRO A 17 -5.05 14.68 -18.02
N ASP A 18 -4.02 14.04 -18.57
CA ASP A 18 -4.22 12.83 -19.36
C ASP A 18 -4.93 11.75 -18.55
N LYS A 19 -5.84 11.01 -19.20
CA LYS A 19 -6.62 9.94 -18.57
C LYS A 19 -5.73 8.91 -17.85
N GLU A 20 -4.66 8.49 -18.50
CA GLU A 20 -3.72 7.53 -17.92
C GLU A 20 -3.12 8.09 -16.63
N LEU A 21 -2.61 9.32 -16.67
CA LEU A 21 -2.04 9.98 -15.50
C LEU A 21 -3.04 10.11 -14.36
N PHE A 22 -4.30 10.48 -14.66
CA PHE A 22 -5.36 10.54 -13.66
C PHE A 22 -5.57 9.18 -12.97
N ILE A 23 -5.68 8.11 -13.75
CA ILE A 23 -5.86 6.74 -13.22
C ILE A 23 -4.63 6.30 -12.42
N ARG A 24 -3.41 6.54 -12.90
CA ARG A 24 -2.18 6.21 -12.16
C ARG A 24 -2.08 6.99 -10.84
N TRP A 25 -2.60 8.23 -10.78
CA TRP A 25 -2.73 8.96 -9.52
C TRP A 25 -3.76 8.34 -8.58
N VAL A 26 -4.92 7.90 -9.07
CA VAL A 26 -5.89 7.18 -8.25
C VAL A 26 -5.24 5.94 -7.62
N GLN A 27 -4.56 5.14 -8.44
CA GLN A 27 -3.84 3.95 -8.00
C GLN A 27 -2.80 4.29 -6.92
N ALA A 28 -1.91 5.26 -7.18
CA ALA A 28 -0.89 5.67 -6.21
C ALA A 28 -1.46 6.19 -4.89
N ASN A 29 -2.67 6.78 -4.86
CA ASN A 29 -3.30 7.26 -3.65
C ASN A 29 -4.12 6.20 -2.90
N THR A 30 -4.31 4.99 -3.47
CA THR A 30 -5.22 3.96 -2.93
C THR A 30 -4.83 3.51 -1.51
N PHE A 31 -3.53 3.40 -1.22
CA PHE A 31 -3.02 2.99 0.10
C PHE A 31 -2.35 4.13 0.88
N LEU A 32 -2.58 5.37 0.46
CA LEU A 32 -2.16 6.56 1.22
C LEU A 32 -3.23 6.91 2.28
N PRO A 33 -2.93 7.79 3.25
CA PRO A 33 -3.85 8.06 4.37
C PRO A 33 -5.16 8.73 3.96
N ALA A 34 -5.22 9.29 2.75
CA ALA A 34 -6.43 9.90 2.21
C ALA A 34 -6.43 9.87 0.69
N MET A 35 -7.61 9.62 0.12
CA MET A 35 -7.91 9.92 -1.28
C MET A 35 -8.67 11.24 -1.35
N GLN A 36 -8.13 12.18 -2.12
CA GLN A 36 -8.77 13.48 -2.35
C GLN A 36 -8.68 13.82 -3.83
N TYR A 37 -9.85 13.95 -4.45
CA TYR A 37 -10.01 14.21 -5.88
C TYR A 37 -10.06 15.71 -6.14
N SER A 38 -9.15 16.19 -7.00
CA SER A 38 -9.15 17.54 -7.55
C SER A 38 -10.00 17.65 -8.81
N PHE A 39 -10.09 16.57 -9.59
CA PHE A 39 -11.03 16.41 -10.70
C PHE A 39 -11.87 15.18 -10.43
N VAL A 40 -13.13 15.20 -10.87
CA VAL A 40 -14.04 14.08 -10.61
C VAL A 40 -13.95 13.05 -11.74
N PRO A 41 -13.92 11.74 -11.45
CA PRO A 41 -13.64 10.73 -12.48
C PRO A 41 -14.58 10.73 -13.69
N TRP A 42 -15.83 11.16 -13.50
CA TRP A 42 -16.85 11.21 -14.55
C TRP A 42 -16.69 12.37 -15.54
N GLU A 43 -15.72 13.27 -15.33
CA GLU A 43 -15.33 14.30 -16.32
C GLU A 43 -14.52 13.73 -17.49
N PHE A 44 -13.97 12.51 -17.33
CA PHE A 44 -13.14 11.85 -18.34
C PHE A 44 -13.96 10.92 -19.23
N ASP A 45 -14.30 9.72 -18.72
CA ASP A 45 -15.15 8.72 -19.36
C ASP A 45 -15.60 7.64 -18.37
N ASN A 46 -16.45 6.71 -18.84
CA ASN A 46 -16.97 5.63 -18.00
C ASN A 46 -15.88 4.67 -17.51
N GLU A 47 -14.85 4.38 -18.32
CA GLU A 47 -13.76 3.49 -17.91
C GLU A 47 -12.98 4.10 -16.73
N THR A 48 -12.67 5.39 -16.82
CA THR A 48 -12.02 6.14 -15.74
C THR A 48 -12.87 6.15 -14.48
N ALA A 49 -14.19 6.33 -14.61
CA ALA A 49 -15.11 6.32 -13.48
C ALA A 49 -15.16 4.94 -12.78
N GLU A 50 -15.25 3.84 -13.54
CA GLU A 50 -15.30 2.49 -12.99
C GLU A 50 -13.97 2.08 -12.33
N ILE A 51 -12.83 2.38 -12.96
CA ILE A 51 -11.51 2.16 -12.36
C ILE A 51 -11.36 3.00 -11.08
N SER A 52 -11.79 4.26 -11.09
CA SER A 52 -11.72 5.11 -9.89
C SER A 52 -12.58 4.60 -8.75
N LYS A 53 -13.76 4.08 -9.08
CA LYS A 53 -14.66 3.44 -8.11
C LYS A 53 -14.02 2.19 -7.52
N LYS A 54 -13.47 1.28 -8.34
CA LYS A 54 -12.74 0.07 -7.90
C LYS A 54 -11.70 0.40 -6.83
N TYR A 55 -10.87 1.40 -7.06
CA TYR A 55 -9.81 1.78 -6.11
C TYR A 55 -10.30 2.56 -4.90
N THR A 56 -11.38 3.34 -5.04
CA THR A 56 -12.02 3.98 -3.88
C THR A 56 -12.65 2.94 -2.95
N GLU A 57 -13.25 1.89 -3.50
CA GLU A 57 -13.77 0.74 -2.75
C GLU A 57 -12.63 -0.04 -2.08
N LEU A 58 -11.51 -0.27 -2.78
CA LEU A 58 -10.32 -0.91 -2.21
C LEU A 58 -9.72 -0.11 -1.05
N HIS A 59 -9.59 1.22 -1.21
CA HIS A 59 -9.17 2.12 -0.12
C HIS A 59 -10.11 2.02 1.09
N SER A 60 -11.42 1.98 0.85
CA SER A 60 -12.41 1.80 1.92
C SER A 60 -12.30 0.44 2.61
N ALA A 61 -11.98 -0.63 1.87
CA ALA A 61 -11.79 -1.96 2.42
C ALA A 61 -10.56 -2.03 3.34
N HIS A 62 -9.50 -1.29 3.01
CA HIS A 62 -8.25 -1.19 3.80
C HIS A 62 -8.21 0.01 4.75
N ALA A 63 -9.32 0.71 4.98
CA ALA A 63 -9.35 1.84 5.91
C ALA A 63 -8.94 1.44 7.34
N GLY A 64 -9.19 0.18 7.73
CA GLY A 64 -8.70 -0.38 9.00
C GLY A 64 -7.16 -0.44 9.04
N ASP A 65 -6.52 -1.01 8.03
CA ASP A 65 -5.05 -1.08 7.95
C ASP A 65 -4.40 0.31 7.94
N ILE A 66 -5.03 1.27 7.23
CA ILE A 66 -4.59 2.67 7.21
C ILE A 66 -4.67 3.29 8.60
N TYR A 67 -5.78 3.06 9.31
CA TYR A 67 -5.99 3.59 10.65
C TYR A 67 -4.97 3.01 11.64
N GLU A 68 -4.72 1.71 11.60
CA GLU A 68 -3.70 1.07 12.45
C GLU A 68 -2.30 1.63 12.16
N ALA A 69 -1.94 1.85 10.88
CA ALA A 69 -0.67 2.47 10.52
C ALA A 69 -0.56 3.92 11.04
N ILE A 70 -1.65 4.69 11.04
CA ILE A 70 -1.72 6.03 11.63
C ILE A 70 -1.52 5.98 13.16
N LEU A 71 -2.17 5.04 13.85
CA LEU A 71 -1.99 4.86 15.29
C LEU A 71 -0.54 4.50 15.65
N ALA A 72 0.03 3.52 14.95
CA ALA A 72 1.43 3.13 15.14
C ALA A 72 2.38 4.31 14.92
N SER A 73 2.08 5.16 13.92
CA SER A 73 2.83 6.38 13.66
C SER A 73 2.80 7.37 14.81
N VAL A 74 1.62 7.60 15.40
CA VAL A 74 1.47 8.49 16.57
C VAL A 74 2.18 7.94 17.80
N GLU A 75 2.10 6.63 18.02
CA GLU A 75 2.65 5.98 19.22
C GLU A 75 4.17 5.82 19.18
N THR A 76 4.73 5.44 18.03
CA THR A 76 6.12 4.99 17.90
C THR A 76 6.98 5.86 16.99
N GLY A 77 6.36 6.74 16.19
CA GLY A 77 7.04 7.53 15.18
C GLY A 77 7.29 6.81 13.86
N GLN A 78 6.77 5.59 13.69
CA GLN A 78 6.84 4.85 12.43
C GLN A 78 6.12 5.61 11.29
N PRO A 79 6.63 5.63 10.05
CA PRO A 79 5.88 6.22 8.93
C PRO A 79 4.61 5.43 8.64
N VAL A 80 3.50 6.12 8.37
CA VAL A 80 2.26 5.49 7.88
C VAL A 80 2.51 4.79 6.57
N ASN A 81 3.17 5.49 5.65
CA ASN A 81 3.67 4.93 4.40
C ASN A 81 5.19 4.90 4.44
N ALA A 82 5.76 3.73 4.71
CA ALA A 82 7.19 3.58 4.90
C ALA A 82 7.90 3.27 3.57
N PRO A 83 9.08 3.85 3.30
CA PRO A 83 9.93 3.39 2.20
C PRO A 83 10.43 1.97 2.47
N LEU A 84 10.78 1.20 1.43
CA LEU A 84 11.12 -0.21 1.60
C LEU A 84 12.33 -0.44 2.51
N TRP A 85 13.33 0.45 2.49
CA TRP A 85 14.49 0.38 3.38
C TRP A 85 14.13 0.52 4.88
N TRP A 86 12.90 0.92 5.21
CA TRP A 86 12.40 0.90 6.59
C TRP A 86 12.30 -0.54 7.13
N ALA A 87 11.95 -1.51 6.28
CA ALA A 87 11.82 -2.91 6.67
C ALA A 87 13.17 -3.58 6.95
N ASP A 88 14.20 -3.20 6.20
CA ASP A 88 15.59 -3.60 6.46
C ASP A 88 16.55 -2.49 5.98
N PRO A 89 17.20 -1.74 6.89
CA PRO A 89 18.13 -0.67 6.51
C PRO A 89 19.45 -1.19 5.91
N TYR A 90 19.71 -2.49 5.96
CA TYR A 90 20.90 -3.12 5.37
C TYR A 90 20.64 -3.74 3.99
N ASP A 91 19.40 -3.73 3.52
CA ASP A 91 19.04 -4.19 2.19
C ASP A 91 19.45 -3.12 1.15
N GLU A 92 20.56 -3.36 0.46
CA GLU A 92 21.11 -2.46 -0.56
C GLU A 92 20.15 -2.21 -1.72
N GLN A 93 19.28 -3.17 -2.06
CA GLN A 93 18.28 -2.98 -3.12
C GLN A 93 17.20 -2.03 -2.63
N ALA A 94 16.66 -2.28 -1.43
CA ALA A 94 15.60 -1.46 -0.83
C ALA A 94 16.00 0.01 -0.65
N LEU A 95 17.28 0.30 -0.42
CA LEU A 95 17.81 1.66 -0.32
C LEU A 95 17.70 2.47 -1.62
N GLY A 96 17.70 1.79 -2.78
CA GLY A 96 17.61 2.43 -4.10
C GLY A 96 16.19 2.62 -4.62
N ILE A 97 15.20 2.04 -3.96
CA ILE A 97 13.80 2.04 -4.42
C ILE A 97 13.11 3.34 -4.01
N TRP A 98 12.53 4.02 -4.99
CA TRP A 98 11.87 5.31 -4.82
C TRP A 98 10.40 5.29 -5.26
N ASP A 99 9.99 4.22 -5.93
CA ASP A 99 8.72 4.06 -6.65
C ASP A 99 7.87 2.90 -6.11
N GLU A 100 8.19 2.42 -4.91
CA GLU A 100 7.40 1.47 -4.13
C GLU A 100 7.34 1.94 -2.67
N PHE A 101 6.27 1.59 -1.97
CA PHE A 101 6.13 1.92 -0.55
C PHE A 101 5.35 0.85 0.19
N LEU A 102 5.51 0.83 1.52
CA LEU A 102 4.72 0.03 2.44
C LEU A 102 3.61 0.87 3.05
N LEU A 103 2.43 0.32 3.27
CA LEU A 103 1.47 0.82 4.26
C LEU A 103 1.69 0.04 5.57
N GLY A 104 2.11 0.75 6.61
CA GLY A 104 2.71 0.14 7.80
C GLY A 104 3.93 -0.71 7.41
N GLU A 105 3.93 -1.99 7.80
CA GLU A 105 4.96 -2.97 7.41
C GLU A 105 4.38 -4.16 6.62
N ARG A 106 3.08 -4.09 6.29
CA ARG A 106 2.33 -5.27 5.83
C ARG A 106 1.89 -5.21 4.38
N ILE A 107 1.61 -4.03 3.83
CA ILE A 107 1.11 -3.94 2.45
C ILE A 107 2.12 -3.22 1.61
N LEU A 108 2.78 -3.91 0.67
CA LEU A 108 3.67 -3.32 -0.31
C LEU A 108 2.86 -2.87 -1.52
N VAL A 109 3.15 -1.68 -2.03
CA VAL A 109 2.42 -1.04 -3.13
C VAL A 109 3.41 -0.55 -4.16
N ALA A 110 3.22 -0.94 -5.42
CA ALA A 110 4.13 -0.64 -6.53
C ALA A 110 3.38 0.06 -7.69
N PRO A 111 3.07 1.36 -7.56
CA PRO A 111 2.31 2.11 -8.58
C PRO A 111 3.13 2.38 -9.85
N VAL A 112 2.51 2.46 -11.02
CA VAL A 112 3.21 2.73 -12.29
C VAL A 112 3.47 4.23 -12.46
N PHE A 113 4.72 4.62 -12.77
CA PHE A 113 5.13 6.02 -12.98
C PHE A 113 5.49 6.37 -14.43
N ASN A 114 5.70 5.37 -15.30
CA ASN A 114 6.08 5.58 -16.69
C ASN A 114 4.84 5.58 -17.59
N GLU A 115 4.68 6.61 -18.40
CA GLU A 115 3.59 6.72 -19.38
C GLU A 115 3.62 5.56 -20.38
N GLY A 116 2.44 4.98 -20.64
CA GLY A 116 2.24 3.86 -21.55
C GLY A 116 2.70 2.50 -21.00
N ALA A 117 3.22 2.43 -19.78
CA ALA A 117 3.66 1.17 -19.19
C ALA A 117 2.46 0.31 -18.76
N VAL A 118 2.50 -0.96 -19.13
CA VAL A 118 1.51 -2.00 -18.79
C VAL A 118 2.09 -3.10 -17.89
N SER A 119 3.34 -2.92 -17.48
CA SER A 119 4.09 -3.77 -16.56
C SER A 119 5.18 -2.94 -15.89
N ARG A 120 5.72 -3.45 -14.78
CA ARG A 120 6.89 -2.87 -14.10
C ARG A 120 7.69 -3.93 -13.36
N ASP A 121 8.94 -3.63 -13.07
CA ASP A 121 9.72 -4.42 -12.13
C ASP A 121 9.29 -4.07 -10.69
N ILE A 122 9.26 -5.07 -9.81
CA ILE A 122 8.86 -4.94 -8.42
C ILE A 122 9.85 -5.67 -7.52
N TYR A 123 10.32 -5.02 -6.45
CA TYR A 123 11.16 -5.68 -5.46
C TYR A 123 10.38 -6.02 -4.20
N LEU A 124 10.35 -7.29 -3.85
CA LEU A 124 9.79 -7.74 -2.58
C LEU A 124 10.93 -7.95 -1.58
N PRO A 125 10.96 -7.21 -0.45
CA PRO A 125 11.99 -7.41 0.58
C PRO A 125 11.76 -8.71 1.36
N ALA A 126 12.63 -9.03 2.31
CA ALA A 126 12.56 -10.26 3.09
C ALA A 126 11.17 -10.51 3.73
N GLY A 127 10.64 -11.71 3.50
CA GLY A 127 9.33 -12.17 3.98
C GLY A 127 8.56 -12.94 2.90
N VAL A 128 7.43 -13.52 3.29
CA VAL A 128 6.47 -14.11 2.35
C VAL A 128 5.42 -13.06 2.02
N TRP A 129 5.13 -12.89 0.73
CA TRP A 129 4.25 -11.85 0.21
C TRP A 129 3.19 -12.47 -0.69
N TYR A 130 1.93 -12.12 -0.48
CA TYR A 130 0.79 -12.61 -1.25
C TYR A 130 0.30 -11.53 -2.21
N ALA A 131 0.33 -11.78 -3.52
CA ALA A 131 -0.17 -10.82 -4.50
C ALA A 131 -1.66 -10.57 -4.29
N GLU A 132 -2.03 -9.30 -4.13
CA GLU A 132 -3.40 -8.87 -3.82
C GLU A 132 -4.02 -9.53 -2.56
N GLY A 133 -3.19 -10.19 -1.72
CA GLY A 133 -3.65 -10.99 -0.59
C GLY A 133 -4.08 -12.43 -0.92
N ASP A 134 -3.87 -12.89 -2.15
CA ASP A 134 -4.16 -14.26 -2.58
C ASP A 134 -3.08 -15.24 -2.09
N GLU A 135 -3.44 -16.14 -1.18
CA GLU A 135 -2.54 -17.16 -0.61
C GLU A 135 -1.98 -18.11 -1.68
N GLU A 136 -2.67 -18.29 -2.82
CA GLU A 136 -2.17 -19.11 -3.92
C GLU A 136 -1.07 -18.42 -4.75
N GLN A 137 -0.88 -17.11 -4.55
CA GLN A 137 0.09 -16.27 -5.25
C GLN A 137 1.17 -15.74 -4.29
N ALA A 138 1.84 -16.66 -3.61
CA ALA A 138 2.90 -16.39 -2.66
C ALA A 138 4.26 -16.19 -3.33
N TYR A 139 5.02 -15.21 -2.84
CA TYR A 139 6.39 -14.91 -3.23
C TYR A 139 7.28 -14.83 -1.98
N GLU A 140 8.38 -15.58 -1.97
CA GLU A 140 9.38 -15.53 -0.91
C GLU A 140 10.47 -14.51 -1.29
N GLY A 141 10.52 -13.38 -0.59
CA GLY A 141 11.55 -12.36 -0.73
C GLY A 141 12.80 -12.66 0.11
N PRO A 142 13.94 -12.01 -0.16
CA PRO A 142 14.11 -10.90 -1.10
C PRO A 142 14.15 -11.34 -2.57
N ILE A 143 13.33 -10.73 -3.42
CA ILE A 143 13.25 -11.10 -4.85
C ILE A 143 12.81 -9.93 -5.73
N TRP A 144 13.32 -9.89 -6.96
CA TRP A 144 12.81 -9.04 -8.04
C TRP A 144 11.79 -9.82 -8.87
N LEU A 145 10.57 -9.29 -8.99
CA LEU A 145 9.58 -9.69 -9.97
C LEU A 145 9.76 -8.82 -11.22
N THR A 146 10.31 -9.38 -12.28
CA THR A 146 10.57 -8.65 -13.53
C THR A 146 9.35 -8.67 -14.44
N ASP A 147 9.05 -7.56 -15.10
CA ASP A 147 7.94 -7.43 -16.05
C ASP A 147 6.58 -7.84 -15.45
N TYR A 148 6.34 -7.48 -14.18
CA TYR A 148 5.11 -7.82 -13.48
C TYR A 148 3.92 -7.08 -14.11
N PRO A 149 2.81 -7.77 -14.45
CA PRO A 149 1.67 -7.15 -15.11
C PRO A 149 1.04 -6.01 -14.29
N ALA A 150 0.92 -4.85 -14.92
CA ALA A 150 0.29 -3.65 -14.36
C ALA A 150 -0.48 -2.89 -15.45
N PRO A 151 -1.47 -3.52 -16.12
CA PRO A 151 -2.33 -2.82 -17.08
C PRO A 151 -3.03 -1.62 -16.42
N LEU A 152 -3.67 -0.78 -17.23
CA LEU A 152 -4.22 0.49 -16.76
C LEU A 152 -5.20 0.35 -15.59
N ASP A 153 -5.92 -0.77 -15.49
CA ASP A 153 -6.89 -1.08 -14.45
C ASP A 153 -6.32 -1.89 -13.26
N THR A 154 -5.01 -2.10 -13.21
CA THR A 154 -4.32 -2.90 -12.18
C THR A 154 -3.21 -2.11 -11.48
N LEU A 155 -3.21 -2.21 -10.15
CA LEU A 155 -2.20 -1.66 -9.25
C LEU A 155 -1.59 -2.87 -8.55
N PRO A 156 -0.32 -3.19 -8.81
CA PRO A 156 0.37 -4.24 -8.06
C PRO A 156 0.48 -3.85 -6.58
N TYR A 157 -0.04 -4.71 -5.71
CA TYR A 157 0.18 -4.64 -4.27
C TYR A 157 0.27 -6.05 -3.68
N PHE A 158 0.96 -6.18 -2.56
CA PHE A 158 1.26 -7.45 -1.93
C PHE A 158 1.05 -7.35 -0.43
N ILE A 159 0.46 -8.38 0.17
CA ILE A 159 0.25 -8.45 1.62
C ILE A 159 1.26 -9.42 2.21
N LYS A 160 2.06 -8.92 3.15
CA LYS A 160 3.05 -9.72 3.87
C LYS A 160 2.35 -10.76 4.75
N GLU A 161 2.87 -11.96 4.72
CA GLU A 161 2.52 -13.00 5.67
C GLU A 161 2.78 -12.50 7.09
N GLY A 162 1.73 -12.51 7.91
CA GLY A 162 1.77 -12.01 9.27
C GLY A 162 0.39 -12.04 9.89
N GLU A 163 0.34 -12.26 11.21
CA GLU A 163 -0.90 -12.30 11.96
C GLU A 163 -1.50 -10.89 12.15
N PRO A 164 -2.83 -10.73 12.09
CA PRO A 164 -3.48 -9.48 12.50
C PRO A 164 -3.01 -9.03 13.88
N ASP A 165 -2.85 -7.73 14.12
CA ASP A 165 -2.38 -7.22 15.43
C ASP A 165 -3.24 -7.70 16.61
N SER A 166 -4.53 -7.98 16.38
CA SER A 166 -5.42 -8.61 17.36
C SER A 166 -4.95 -10.01 17.80
N ALA A 167 -4.47 -10.84 16.88
CA ALA A 167 -3.95 -12.17 17.17
C ALA A 167 -2.56 -12.11 17.83
N ARG A 168 -1.74 -11.11 17.48
CA ARG A 168 -0.45 -10.84 18.14
C ARG A 168 -0.65 -10.45 19.60
N ALA A 169 -1.64 -9.59 19.91
CA ALA A 169 -1.98 -9.18 21.26
C ALA A 169 -2.44 -10.38 22.13
N GLU A 170 -3.26 -11.26 21.59
CA GLU A 170 -3.72 -12.48 22.30
C GLU A 170 -2.57 -13.43 22.64
N LYS A 171 -1.62 -13.64 21.71
CA LYS A 171 -0.45 -14.48 21.96
C LYS A 171 0.51 -13.89 22.98
N VAL A 172 0.76 -12.58 22.95
CA VAL A 172 1.59 -11.90 23.95
C VAL A 172 0.94 -12.01 25.34
N ALA A 173 -0.38 -11.80 25.43
CA ALA A 173 -1.12 -12.01 26.68
C ALA A 173 -1.01 -13.46 27.18
N ALA A 174 -1.15 -14.46 26.30
CA ALA A 174 -1.01 -15.87 26.65
C ALA A 174 0.41 -16.22 27.17
N ILE A 175 1.46 -15.67 26.54
CA ILE A 175 2.85 -15.87 26.96
C ILE A 175 3.11 -15.23 28.33
N LEU A 176 2.62 -14.01 28.57
CA LEU A 176 2.75 -13.35 29.86
C LEU A 176 2.01 -14.10 30.98
N ILE A 177 0.84 -14.66 30.68
CA ILE A 177 0.09 -15.52 31.61
C ILE A 177 0.91 -16.78 31.92
N LEU A 178 1.44 -17.46 30.92
CA LEU A 178 2.26 -18.67 31.12
C LEU A 178 3.53 -18.39 31.93
N LEU A 179 4.22 -17.27 31.66
CA LEU A 179 5.37 -16.83 32.44
C LEU A 179 4.98 -16.52 33.88
N SER A 180 3.82 -15.90 34.12
CA SER A 180 3.34 -15.62 35.48
C SER A 180 3.03 -16.88 36.28
N VAL A 181 2.47 -17.90 35.63
CA VAL A 181 2.20 -19.22 36.23
C VAL A 181 3.51 -19.94 36.56
N PHE A 182 4.50 -19.89 35.66
CA PHE A 182 5.82 -20.47 35.90
C PHE A 182 6.58 -19.79 37.04
N VAL A 183 6.55 -18.46 37.12
CA VAL A 183 7.17 -17.71 38.22
C VAL A 183 6.52 -18.06 39.56
N ASN A 184 5.19 -18.21 39.63
CA ASN A 184 4.47 -18.64 40.84
C ASN A 184 4.66 -20.11 41.21
N MET A 185 5.19 -20.96 40.32
CA MET A 185 5.51 -22.36 40.63
C MET A 185 6.95 -22.55 41.13
N ILE A 186 7.82 -21.55 40.93
CA ILE A 186 9.25 -21.62 41.25
C ILE A 186 9.57 -20.86 42.57
N PHE A 187 8.59 -20.14 43.14
CA PHE A 187 8.64 -19.50 44.47
C PHE A 187 7.51 -20.01 45.36
#